data_AF-A0A669B086-F1
#
_entry.id   AF-A0A669B086-F1
#
_cell.length_a   1.000
_cell.length_b   1.000
_cell.length_c   1.000
_cell.angle_alpha   90.00
_cell.angle_beta   90.00
_cell.angle_gamma   90.00
#
_symmetry.space_group_name_H-M   'P 1'
#
loop_
_entity.id
_entity.type
_entity.pdbx_description
1 polymer ?
#
loop_
_entity_poly.entity_id
_entity_poly.type
_entity_poly.pdbx_seq_one_letter_code
_entity_poly.pdbx_strand_id
1 'polypeptide(L)'
;CHKKEKETRYEGFIRQHVDASMTVEKCDEEIKKKWIYNVDNSCKTTNTFILSNDKPVKAICNGHGSPHKNTCLTESKAKFSIVKCELKNNGGRKPNCQYKGKLLTNRIVVVQCGGLPVHFEKDIVTFESNNATIGKIPMDSTSVPTNMHV
;
A
#
# COMPACT_ATOMS: atom_id res chain seq x y z
N CYS A 1 -24.54 2.39 31.55
CA CYS A 1 -23.24 2.94 31.13
C CYS A 1 -22.47 1.91 30.33
N HIS A 2 -22.53 1.93 28.99
CA HIS A 2 -21.69 1.06 28.18
C HIS A 2 -20.25 1.57 28.26
N LYS A 3 -19.37 0.82 28.94
CA LYS A 3 -17.93 1.02 28.79
C LYS A 3 -17.58 0.75 27.32
N LYS A 4 -17.24 1.79 26.55
CA LYS A 4 -16.53 1.58 25.28
C LYS A 4 -15.18 0.99 25.62
N GLU A 5 -14.92 -0.24 25.22
CA GLU A 5 -13.57 -0.78 25.25
C GLU A 5 -12.65 0.10 24.40
N LYS A 6 -11.42 0.27 24.88
CA LYS A 6 -10.39 1.07 24.21
C LYS A 6 -9.98 0.34 22.93
N GLU A 7 -10.15 1.00 21.78
CA GLU A 7 -9.74 0.49 20.47
C GLU A 7 -8.29 -0.03 20.50
N THR A 8 -8.09 -1.26 20.05
CA THR A 8 -6.77 -1.87 19.90
C THR A 8 -6.03 -1.28 18.69
N ARG A 9 -4.69 -1.44 18.64
CA ARG A 9 -3.90 -0.94 17.50
C ARG A 9 -4.30 -1.59 16.18
N TYR A 10 -4.69 -2.85 16.18
CA TYR A 10 -5.16 -3.56 14.99
C TYR A 10 -6.53 -3.05 14.53
N GLU A 11 -7.49 -2.88 15.44
CA GLU A 11 -8.80 -2.30 15.10
C GLU A 11 -8.64 -0.88 14.55
N GLY A 12 -7.77 -0.07 15.17
CA GLY A 12 -7.43 1.26 14.67
C GLY A 12 -6.76 1.23 13.29
N PHE A 13 -5.93 0.22 13.00
CA PHE A 13 -5.36 0.02 11.66
C PHE A 13 -6.45 -0.33 10.64
N ILE A 14 -7.34 -1.28 10.94
CA ILE A 14 -8.44 -1.68 10.04
C ILE A 14 -9.35 -0.48 9.75
N ARG A 15 -9.79 0.23 10.79
CA ARG A 15 -10.63 1.43 10.65
C ARG A 15 -9.98 2.48 9.75
N GLN A 16 -8.67 2.68 9.88
CA GLN A 16 -7.96 3.73 9.15
C GLN A 16 -7.55 3.34 7.73
N HIS A 17 -7.27 2.05 7.49
CA HIS A 17 -6.52 1.62 6.32
C HIS A 17 -7.15 0.49 5.50
N VAL A 18 -8.28 -0.08 5.91
CA VAL A 18 -8.92 -1.18 5.16
C VAL A 18 -10.38 -0.87 4.88
N ASP A 19 -10.72 -0.84 3.60
CA ASP A 19 -12.10 -0.65 3.15
C ASP A 19 -12.24 -1.11 1.70
N ALA A 20 -12.87 -2.27 1.49
CA ALA A 20 -13.10 -2.84 0.16
C ALA A 20 -14.04 -2.00 -0.72
N SER A 21 -14.84 -1.11 -0.13
CA SER A 21 -15.87 -0.30 -0.80
C SER A 21 -15.45 1.16 -1.01
N MET A 22 -14.22 1.51 -0.62
CA MET A 22 -13.72 2.87 -0.73
C MET A 22 -13.57 3.29 -2.19
N THR A 23 -13.91 4.55 -2.47
CA THR A 23 -13.73 5.17 -3.79
C THR A 23 -13.00 6.50 -3.64
N VAL A 24 -12.48 7.05 -4.73
CA VAL A 24 -11.68 8.28 -4.70
C VAL A 24 -12.51 9.52 -4.31
N GLU A 25 -13.82 9.49 -4.52
CA GLU A 25 -14.76 10.56 -4.20
C GLU A 25 -15.12 10.59 -2.71
N LYS A 26 -14.98 9.46 -2.01
CA LYS A 26 -15.43 9.27 -0.62
C LYS A 26 -14.39 9.65 0.44
N CYS A 27 -13.22 10.16 0.04
CA CYS A 27 -12.14 10.50 0.98
C CYS A 27 -12.60 11.39 2.15
N ASP A 28 -13.34 12.46 1.87
CA ASP A 28 -13.80 13.41 2.90
C ASP A 28 -14.80 12.76 3.85
N GLU A 29 -15.80 12.07 3.28
CA GLU A 29 -16.86 11.40 4.02
C GLU A 29 -16.31 10.31 4.93
N GLU A 30 -15.52 9.38 4.39
CA GLU A 30 -15.05 8.21 5.14
C GLU A 30 -13.99 8.59 6.17
N ILE A 31 -13.08 9.52 5.88
CA ILE A 31 -12.14 10.04 6.90
C ILE A 31 -12.89 10.69 8.07
N LYS A 32 -13.96 11.45 7.78
CA LYS A 32 -14.79 12.08 8.81
C LYS A 32 -15.56 11.06 9.62
N LYS A 33 -16.29 10.17 8.95
CA LYS A 33 -17.14 9.12 9.53
C LYS A 33 -16.33 8.16 10.40
N LYS A 34 -15.12 7.79 9.95
CA LYS A 34 -14.22 6.88 10.67
C LYS A 34 -13.32 7.60 11.67
N TRP A 35 -13.46 8.92 11.89
CA TRP A 35 -12.66 9.69 12.84
C TRP A 35 -11.14 9.55 12.63
N ILE A 36 -10.68 9.71 11.40
CA ILE A 36 -9.26 9.55 11.04
C ILE A 36 -8.56 10.91 11.08
N TYR A 37 -8.06 11.28 12.27
CA TYR A 37 -7.36 12.54 12.51
C TYR A 37 -6.05 12.31 13.28
N ASN A 38 -5.21 13.34 13.32
CA ASN A 38 -4.10 13.36 14.27
C ASN A 38 -4.64 13.55 15.71
N VAL A 39 -3.81 13.22 16.71
CA VAL A 39 -4.17 13.33 18.13
C VAL A 39 -4.57 14.76 18.50
N ASP A 40 -3.93 15.76 17.89
CA ASP A 40 -4.22 17.17 18.11
C ASP A 40 -5.49 17.65 17.38
N ASN A 41 -6.23 16.78 16.69
CA ASN A 41 -7.39 17.08 15.83
C ASN A 41 -7.10 17.79 14.50
N SER A 42 -5.83 17.92 14.11
CA SER A 42 -5.49 18.31 12.74
C SER A 42 -5.85 17.20 11.75
N CYS A 43 -6.13 17.58 10.50
CA CYS A 43 -6.32 16.63 9.42
C CYS A 43 -5.02 15.88 9.15
N LYS A 44 -5.10 14.57 8.89
CA LYS A 44 -3.94 13.84 8.37
C LYS A 44 -3.59 14.36 6.99
N THR A 45 -2.30 14.55 6.71
CA THR A 45 -1.81 14.98 5.39
C THR A 45 -2.08 13.92 4.32
N THR A 46 -2.03 12.65 4.68
CA THR A 46 -2.38 11.52 3.81
C THR A 46 -3.04 10.42 4.63
N ASN A 47 -4.07 9.80 4.06
CA ASN A 47 -4.57 8.51 4.51
C ASN A 47 -4.72 7.57 3.31
N THR A 48 -4.30 6.33 3.46
CA THR A 48 -4.43 5.30 2.41
C THR A 48 -5.39 4.24 2.87
N PHE A 49 -6.38 3.93 2.04
CA PHE A 49 -7.26 2.78 2.19
C PHE A 49 -6.83 1.67 1.22
N ILE A 50 -6.60 0.48 1.76
CA ILE A 50 -6.38 -0.74 1.00
C ILE A 50 -7.76 -1.27 0.59
N LEU A 51 -7.98 -1.40 -0.71
CA LEU A 51 -9.23 -1.92 -1.28
C LEU A 51 -9.26 -3.44 -1.17
N SER A 52 -9.45 -3.92 0.05
CA SER A 52 -9.49 -5.34 0.39
C SER A 52 -10.35 -5.55 1.63
N ASN A 53 -10.77 -6.79 1.83
CA ASN A 53 -11.27 -7.25 3.13
C ASN A 53 -10.09 -7.43 4.12
N ASP A 54 -10.42 -7.59 5.40
CA ASP A 54 -9.44 -7.73 6.49
C ASP A 54 -8.55 -8.96 6.34
N LYS A 55 -9.09 -10.09 5.86
CA LYS A 55 -8.37 -11.38 5.82
C LYS A 55 -7.06 -11.30 5.02
N PRO A 56 -7.03 -10.84 3.75
CA PRO A 56 -5.78 -10.65 3.00
C PRO A 56 -4.78 -9.70 3.68
N VAL A 57 -5.26 -8.61 4.27
CA VAL A 57 -4.39 -7.61 4.91
C VAL A 57 -3.79 -8.16 6.21
N LYS A 58 -4.57 -8.87 7.02
CA LYS A 58 -4.12 -9.60 8.21
C LYS A 58 -3.04 -10.63 7.87
N ALA A 59 -3.18 -11.31 6.73
CA ALA A 59 -2.25 -12.35 6.32
C ALA A 59 -0.82 -11.83 6.06
N ILE A 60 -0.63 -10.53 5.78
CA ILE A 60 0.69 -9.91 5.61
C ILE A 60 1.58 -10.20 6.83
N CYS A 61 1.04 -10.07 8.05
CA CYS A 61 1.77 -10.33 9.27
C CYS A 61 1.81 -11.81 9.69
N ASN A 62 1.15 -12.70 8.93
CA ASN A 62 1.02 -14.13 9.24
C ASN A 62 1.61 -14.99 8.11
N GLY A 63 2.85 -14.70 7.70
CA GLY A 63 3.62 -15.49 6.73
C GLY A 63 3.42 -15.12 5.26
N HIS A 64 2.44 -14.28 4.92
CA HIS A 64 2.22 -13.79 3.55
C HIS A 64 2.83 -12.41 3.28
N GLY A 65 3.69 -11.93 4.17
CA GLY A 65 4.59 -10.82 3.96
C GLY A 65 6.05 -11.26 3.89
N SER A 66 6.92 -10.31 3.55
CA SER A 66 8.38 -10.44 3.57
C SER A 66 8.97 -9.28 4.38
N PRO A 67 10.13 -9.45 5.04
CA PRO A 67 10.83 -8.34 5.69
C PRO A 67 11.14 -7.22 4.68
N HIS A 68 10.79 -5.97 5.02
CA HIS A 68 11.11 -4.82 4.18
C HIS A 68 12.52 -4.32 4.49
N LYS A 69 13.50 -4.76 3.68
CA LYS A 69 14.93 -4.42 3.87
C LYS A 69 15.38 -4.78 5.30
N ASN A 70 16.31 -4.02 5.86
CA ASN A 70 16.83 -4.19 7.22
C ASN A 70 16.01 -3.39 8.26
N THR A 71 14.67 -3.44 8.18
CA THR A 71 13.77 -2.70 9.09
C THR A 71 12.81 -3.63 9.81
N CYS A 72 12.12 -3.13 10.84
CA CYS A 72 11.04 -3.86 11.53
C CYS A 72 9.70 -3.85 10.75
N LEU A 73 9.71 -3.47 9.47
CA LEU A 73 8.53 -3.40 8.62
C LEU A 73 8.40 -4.67 7.77
N THR A 74 7.17 -4.96 7.36
CA THR A 74 6.82 -6.09 6.50
C THR A 74 6.15 -5.56 5.24
N GLU A 75 6.65 -5.98 4.08
CA GLU A 75 6.00 -5.72 2.80
C GLU A 75 5.09 -6.89 2.41
N SER A 76 3.96 -6.60 1.80
CA SER A 76 3.05 -7.63 1.31
C SER A 76 3.67 -8.40 0.14
N LYS A 77 3.47 -9.72 0.08
CA LYS A 77 3.77 -10.49 -1.14
C LYS A 77 2.69 -10.29 -2.21
N ALA A 78 1.44 -10.17 -1.77
CA ALA A 78 0.31 -9.86 -2.64
C ALA A 78 0.32 -8.37 -3.04
N LYS A 79 -0.16 -8.09 -4.26
CA LYS A 79 -0.42 -6.73 -4.73
C LYS A 79 -1.85 -6.31 -4.38
N PHE A 80 -2.03 -5.04 -4.05
CA PHE A 80 -3.30 -4.44 -3.71
C PHE A 80 -3.64 -3.27 -4.61
N SER A 81 -4.93 -3.01 -4.77
CA SER A 81 -5.43 -1.69 -5.16
C SER A 81 -5.64 -0.85 -3.90
N ILE A 82 -5.34 0.43 -3.97
CA ILE A 82 -5.45 1.36 -2.86
C ILE A 82 -6.13 2.66 -3.32
N VAL A 83 -6.83 3.32 -2.40
CA VAL A 83 -7.24 4.72 -2.54
C VAL A 83 -6.38 5.55 -1.61
N LYS A 84 -5.57 6.43 -2.19
CA LYS A 84 -4.75 7.40 -1.45
C LYS A 84 -5.48 8.73 -1.38
N CYS A 85 -5.84 9.16 -0.17
CA CYS A 85 -6.49 10.44 0.12
C CYS A 85 -5.42 11.44 0.57
N GLU A 86 -5.16 12.45 -0.26
CA GLU A 86 -4.16 13.50 0.01
C GLU A 86 -4.87 14.81 0.37
N LEU A 87 -4.48 15.42 1.50
CA LEU A 87 -5.12 16.64 2.01
C LEU A 87 -4.96 17.79 0.99
N LYS A 88 -6.06 18.47 0.67
CA LYS A 88 -6.10 19.62 -0.27
C LYS A 88 -5.86 20.94 0.45
N ASN A 89 -6.44 21.11 1.64
CA ASN A 89 -6.40 22.36 2.39
C ASN A 89 -5.34 22.31 3.49
N ASN A 90 -4.28 23.12 3.34
CA ASN A 90 -3.22 23.25 4.33
C ASN A 90 -3.80 23.70 5.69
N GLY A 91 -3.32 23.10 6.78
CA GLY A 91 -3.74 23.46 8.14
C GLY A 91 -5.19 23.09 8.47
N GLY A 92 -5.86 22.28 7.66
CA GLY A 92 -7.21 21.81 7.94
C GLY A 92 -7.31 21.15 9.33
N ARG A 93 -8.45 21.35 9.99
CA ARG A 93 -8.82 20.67 11.24
C ARG A 93 -10.23 20.13 11.12
N LYS A 94 -10.56 19.12 11.93
CA LYS A 94 -11.93 18.58 11.97
C LYS A 94 -12.94 19.72 12.27
N PRO A 95 -14.13 19.74 11.63
CA PRO A 95 -14.65 18.75 10.69
C PRO A 95 -14.39 19.07 9.21
N ASN A 96 -13.51 20.02 8.90
CA ASN A 96 -13.38 20.65 7.57
C ASN A 96 -12.20 20.10 6.74
N CYS A 97 -11.84 18.83 6.92
CA CYS A 97 -10.79 18.21 6.14
C CYS A 97 -11.29 17.91 4.71
N GLN A 98 -10.55 18.36 3.70
CA GLN A 98 -10.86 18.12 2.30
C GLN A 98 -9.70 17.40 1.61
N TYR A 99 -10.00 16.36 0.86
CA TYR A 99 -9.02 15.42 0.31
C TYR A 99 -9.20 15.26 -1.20
N LYS A 100 -8.09 14.94 -1.85
CA LYS A 100 -8.03 14.43 -3.23
C LYS A 100 -7.76 12.94 -3.17
N GLY A 101 -8.72 12.12 -3.59
CA GLY A 101 -8.52 10.69 -3.76
C GLY A 101 -7.75 10.37 -5.05
N LYS A 102 -6.92 9.34 -5.00
CA LYS A 102 -6.25 8.72 -6.15
C LYS A 102 -6.36 7.20 -6.05
N LEU A 103 -6.90 6.56 -7.08
CA LEU A 103 -6.89 5.10 -7.20
C LEU A 103 -5.53 4.68 -7.75
N LEU A 104 -4.84 3.81 -7.02
CA LEU A 104 -3.55 3.26 -7.42
C LEU A 104 -3.65 1.73 -7.37
N THR A 105 -3.37 1.08 -8.48
CA THR A 105 -3.41 -0.39 -8.59
C THR A 105 -2.00 -0.98 -8.53
N ASN A 106 -1.90 -2.30 -8.38
CA ASN A 106 -0.65 -3.05 -8.40
C ASN A 106 0.40 -2.54 -7.41
N ARG A 107 -0.03 -2.32 -6.16
CA ARG A 107 0.82 -1.80 -5.09
C ARG A 107 1.21 -2.87 -4.10
N ILE A 108 2.48 -2.88 -3.74
CA ILE A 108 2.95 -3.57 -2.53
C ILE A 108 2.73 -2.62 -1.36
N VAL A 109 2.11 -3.10 -0.28
CA VAL A 109 1.90 -2.30 0.93
C VAL A 109 2.94 -2.67 1.97
N VAL A 110 3.48 -1.66 2.65
CA VAL A 110 4.45 -1.83 3.73
C VAL A 110 3.77 -1.47 5.04
N VAL A 111 3.79 -2.40 5.99
CA VAL A 111 3.14 -2.28 7.30
C VAL A 111 4.10 -2.63 8.43
N GLN A 112 3.84 -2.13 9.63
CA GLN A 112 4.45 -2.66 10.84
C GLN A 112 3.57 -3.77 11.43
N CYS A 113 4.19 -4.89 11.80
CA CYS A 113 3.52 -6.02 12.44
C CYS A 113 3.83 -6.07 13.94
N GLY A 114 2.79 -6.25 14.76
CA GLY A 114 2.87 -6.61 16.19
C GLY A 114 2.16 -7.93 16.46
N GLY A 115 2.38 -8.93 15.59
CA GLY A 115 1.52 -10.12 15.42
C GLY A 115 0.36 -9.89 14.45
N LEU A 116 -0.19 -8.67 14.42
CA LEU A 116 -1.16 -8.19 13.42
C LEU A 116 -0.66 -6.85 12.83
N PRO A 117 -1.20 -6.40 11.68
CA PRO A 117 -0.89 -5.07 11.15
C PRO A 117 -1.30 -3.97 12.14
N VAL A 118 -0.37 -3.09 12.51
CA VAL A 118 -0.64 -2.02 13.49
C VAL A 118 -0.31 -0.62 13.00
N HIS A 119 0.36 -0.50 11.85
CA HIS A 119 0.73 0.77 11.23
C HIS A 119 0.90 0.57 9.72
N PHE A 120 0.33 1.46 8.90
CA PHE A 120 0.60 1.53 7.47
C PHE A 120 1.72 2.53 7.23
N GLU A 121 2.82 2.08 6.63
CA GLU A 121 3.97 2.95 6.37
C GLU A 121 3.84 3.63 5.00
N LYS A 122 3.74 2.84 3.93
CA LYS A 122 3.75 3.33 2.55
C LYS A 122 3.31 2.25 1.57
N ASP A 123 3.03 2.67 0.34
CA ASP A 123 2.94 1.79 -0.82
C ASP A 123 4.21 1.86 -1.69
N ILE A 124 4.45 0.81 -2.46
CA ILE A 124 5.55 0.72 -3.43
C ILE A 124 4.94 0.35 -4.79
N VAL A 125 5.35 1.07 -5.84
CA VAL A 125 5.02 0.76 -7.23
C VAL A 125 5.74 -0.52 -7.62
N THR A 126 5.02 -1.53 -8.13
CA THR A 126 5.66 -2.63 -8.86
C THR A 126 5.69 -2.27 -10.34
N PHE A 127 6.87 -2.03 -10.90
CA PHE A 127 7.03 -2.08 -12.34
C PHE A 127 7.11 -3.56 -12.71
N GLU A 128 6.09 -4.05 -13.41
CA GLU A 128 6.21 -5.36 -14.05
C GLU A 128 7.25 -5.20 -15.16
N SER A 129 8.41 -5.83 -15.00
CA SER A 129 9.33 -5.99 -16.11
C SER A 129 8.64 -6.87 -17.14
N ASN A 130 8.11 -6.27 -18.19
CA ASN A 130 7.69 -6.98 -19.39
C ASN A 130 8.93 -7.54 -20.09
N ASN A 131 9.59 -8.56 -19.51
CA ASN A 131 10.63 -9.30 -20.22
C ASN A 131 9.99 -10.44 -21.03
N ALA A 132 8.99 -10.08 -21.82
CA ALA A 132 8.44 -10.95 -22.86
C ALA A 132 8.96 -10.44 -24.20
N THR A 133 9.77 -11.28 -24.86
CA THR A 133 10.23 -11.15 -26.26
C THR A 133 11.31 -10.10 -26.56
N ILE A 134 12.57 -10.38 -26.15
CA ILE A 134 13.72 -10.10 -27.02
C ILE A 134 14.12 -11.45 -27.62
N GLY A 135 13.98 -11.55 -28.93
CA GLY A 135 13.99 -12.79 -29.70
C GLY A 135 15.23 -13.65 -29.48
N LYS A 136 15.01 -14.96 -29.48
CA LYS A 136 16.02 -15.93 -29.89
C LYS A 136 16.46 -15.57 -31.30
N ILE A 137 17.67 -15.04 -31.46
CA ILE A 137 18.41 -15.19 -32.72
C ILE A 137 19.06 -16.57 -32.63
N PRO A 138 18.70 -17.55 -33.47
CA PRO A 138 19.50 -18.76 -33.59
C PRO A 138 20.83 -18.34 -34.22
N MET A 139 21.94 -18.48 -33.48
CA MET A 139 23.26 -18.47 -34.11
C MET A 139 23.38 -19.78 -34.90
N ASP A 140 23.21 -19.67 -36.20
CA ASP A 140 23.42 -20.76 -37.15
C ASP A 140 24.91 -21.14 -37.19
N SER A 141 25.15 -22.44 -37.18
CA SER A 141 26.44 -23.07 -36.97
C SER A 141 27.08 -23.44 -38.31
N THR A 142 27.52 -22.49 -39.12
CA THR A 142 28.38 -22.80 -40.28
C THR A 142 29.23 -21.60 -40.71
N SER A 143 30.48 -21.53 -40.24
CA SER A 143 31.68 -21.21 -41.06
C SER A 143 32.92 -21.02 -40.18
N VAL A 144 33.83 -21.98 -40.25
CA VAL A 144 35.25 -21.93 -39.80
C VAL A 144 36.09 -22.00 -41.10
N PRO A 145 37.39 -21.63 -41.16
CA PRO A 145 38.13 -20.47 -40.67
C PRO A 145 38.93 -19.79 -41.82
N THR A 146 39.72 -18.75 -41.56
CA THR A 146 41.09 -18.70 -42.13
C THR A 146 42.03 -17.81 -41.31
N ASN A 147 43.16 -18.40 -40.92
CA ASN A 147 44.36 -17.71 -40.44
C ASN A 147 44.91 -16.77 -41.53
N MET A 148 45.45 -15.61 -41.13
CA MET A 148 46.64 -15.09 -41.80
C MET A 148 47.46 -14.23 -40.82
N HIS A 149 48.72 -14.63 -40.65
CA HIS A 149 49.79 -13.86 -40.04
C HIS A 149 49.94 -12.49 -40.69
N VAL A 150 50.21 -11.46 -39.88
CA VAL A 150 51.35 -10.54 -40.02
C VAL A 150 51.83 -10.17 -38.62
#